data_AF-A0A8T4B7M4-F1
#
_entry.id   AF-A0A8T4B7M4-F1
#
_cell.length_a   1.000
_cell.length_b   1.000
_cell.length_c   1.000
_cell.angle_alpha   90.00
_cell.angle_beta   90.00
_cell.angle_gamma   90.00
#
_symmetry.space_group_name_H-M   'P 1'
#
loop_
_entity.id
_entity.type
_entity.pdbx_description
1 polymer ?
#
loop_
_entity_poly.entity_id
_entity_poly.type
_entity_poly.pdbx_seq_one_letter_code
_entity_poly.pdbx_strand_id
1 'polypeptide(L)'
;MSKGNLPLNDLASGAGRVDVLIRATMAALLTSHGLRNDVVVVLHLMGGPGPPRRIKFDGSIITGIHAEERSIAGVIKKIIATPLPPIGHWQEVSRGLSHSGGALNTTLDEWKGAPLVALDAQAPRLWQE
;
A
#
# COMPACT_ATOMS: atom_id res chain seq x y z
N MET A 1 3.00 7.46 -7.70
CA MET A 1 1.98 8.35 -8.32
C MET A 1 0.56 7.84 -8.03
N SER A 2 -0.43 8.71 -7.82
CA SER A 2 -1.83 8.39 -7.49
C SER A 2 -2.73 8.12 -8.71
N LYS A 3 -2.36 8.68 -9.86
CA LYS A 3 -3.05 8.56 -11.16
C LYS A 3 -2.02 8.62 -12.30
N GLY A 4 -2.32 7.96 -13.41
CA GLY A 4 -1.55 8.05 -14.65
C GLY A 4 -0.75 6.79 -14.98
N ASN A 5 0.24 6.92 -15.86
CA ASN A 5 1.07 5.80 -16.31
C ASN A 5 2.27 5.60 -15.39
N LEU A 6 2.36 4.45 -14.72
CA LEU A 6 3.51 4.09 -13.90
C LEU A 6 4.62 3.45 -14.77
N PRO A 7 5.84 4.05 -14.84
CA PRO A 7 6.94 3.51 -15.63
C PRO A 7 7.59 2.32 -14.91
N LEU A 8 7.30 1.10 -15.37
CA LEU A 8 7.81 -0.14 -14.74
C LEU A 8 9.32 -0.33 -14.82
N ASN A 9 9.99 0.39 -15.72
CA ASN A 9 11.45 0.36 -15.87
C ASN A 9 12.15 1.47 -15.08
N ASP A 10 11.39 2.31 -14.34
CA ASP A 10 11.93 3.44 -13.59
C ASP A 10 11.14 3.66 -12.28
N LEU A 11 11.13 2.63 -11.43
CA LEU A 11 10.38 2.64 -10.16
C LEU A 11 10.98 3.57 -9.10
N ALA A 12 12.30 3.78 -9.15
CA ALA A 12 13.07 4.53 -8.17
C ALA A 12 13.21 6.03 -8.50
N SER A 13 12.92 6.47 -9.73
CA SER A 13 12.90 7.88 -10.07
C SER A 13 11.54 8.29 -10.64
N GLY A 14 11.28 7.99 -11.91
CA GLY A 14 10.10 8.44 -12.65
C GLY A 14 8.75 7.99 -12.07
N ALA A 15 8.70 6.89 -11.32
CA ALA A 15 7.49 6.46 -10.63
C ALA A 15 7.25 7.14 -9.26
N GLY A 16 8.26 7.85 -8.72
CA GLY A 16 8.22 8.51 -7.42
C GLY A 16 8.41 7.55 -6.24
N ARG A 17 9.57 6.87 -6.19
CA ARG A 17 9.98 5.94 -5.13
C ARG A 17 9.00 4.80 -4.83
N VAL A 18 8.29 4.32 -5.86
CA VAL A 18 7.34 3.20 -5.70
C VAL A 18 8.09 1.90 -5.37
N ASP A 19 9.36 1.79 -5.76
CA ASP A 19 10.27 0.71 -5.35
C ASP A 19 10.29 0.51 -3.83
N VAL A 20 10.34 1.61 -3.05
CA VAL A 20 10.35 1.56 -1.58
C VAL A 20 9.01 1.06 -1.03
N LEU A 21 7.90 1.54 -1.59
CA LEU A 21 6.56 1.12 -1.15
C LEU A 21 6.31 -0.37 -1.43
N ILE A 22 6.80 -0.86 -2.57
CA ILE A 22 6.72 -2.27 -2.94
C ILE A 22 7.54 -3.11 -1.97
N ARG A 23 8.80 -2.76 -1.71
CA ARG A 23 9.64 -3.49 -0.75
C ARG A 23 9.06 -3.49 0.66
N ALA A 24 8.52 -2.37 1.12
CA ALA A 24 7.83 -2.29 2.41
C ALA A 24 6.60 -3.21 2.46
N THR A 25 5.80 -3.24 1.39
CA THR A 25 4.64 -4.14 1.27
C THR A 25 5.05 -5.61 1.29
N MET A 26 6.11 -5.96 0.54
CA MET A 26 6.65 -7.30 0.50
C MET A 26 7.19 -7.73 1.87
N ALA A 27 7.98 -6.88 2.53
CA ALA A 27 8.54 -7.18 3.86
C ALA A 27 7.45 -7.34 4.93
N ALA A 28 6.36 -6.58 4.81
CA ALA A 28 5.23 -6.67 5.74
C ALA A 28 4.37 -7.92 5.50
N LEU A 29 4.12 -8.32 4.24
CA LEU A 29 3.18 -9.40 3.93
C LEU A 29 3.82 -10.77 3.70
N LEU A 30 4.97 -10.83 3.04
CA LEU A 30 5.54 -12.09 2.55
C LEU A 30 6.39 -12.78 3.62
N THR A 31 6.30 -14.11 3.67
CA THR A 31 7.21 -14.98 4.44
C THR A 31 7.88 -15.99 3.49
N SER A 32 8.78 -16.83 4.00
CA SER A 32 9.44 -17.86 3.19
C SER A 32 8.48 -18.90 2.60
N HIS A 33 7.35 -19.17 3.27
CA HIS A 33 6.41 -20.23 2.90
C HIS A 33 4.96 -19.74 2.76
N GLY A 34 4.75 -18.43 2.59
CA GLY A 34 3.40 -17.89 2.41
C GLY A 34 3.27 -16.42 2.75
N LEU A 35 2.17 -16.09 3.42
CA LEU A 35 1.77 -14.73 3.75
C LEU A 35 1.48 -14.62 5.25
N ARG A 36 1.68 -13.43 5.80
CA ARG A 36 1.16 -13.09 7.13
C ARG A 36 -0.34 -12.82 7.01
N ASN A 37 -1.15 -13.64 7.68
CA ASN A 37 -2.61 -13.58 7.58
C ASN A 37 -3.24 -12.58 8.56
N ASP A 38 -2.43 -11.98 9.44
CA ASP A 38 -2.78 -11.02 10.48
C ASP A 38 -2.24 -9.61 10.16
N VAL A 39 -1.90 -9.35 8.90
CA VAL A 39 -1.32 -8.08 8.45
C VAL A 39 -2.19 -7.42 7.38
N VAL A 40 -2.43 -6.13 7.56
CA VAL A 40 -3.01 -5.24 6.55
C VAL A 40 -2.00 -4.14 6.23
N VAL A 41 -1.68 -3.97 4.94
CA VAL A 41 -0.82 -2.88 4.45
C VAL A 41 -1.68 -1.89 3.68
N VAL A 42 -1.65 -0.61 4.07
CA VAL A 42 -2.28 0.48 3.32
C VAL A 42 -1.22 1.41 2.77
N LEU A 43 -1.08 1.46 1.45
CA LEU A 43 -0.20 2.40 0.77
C LEU A 43 -0.94 3.71 0.46
N HIS A 44 -0.39 4.84 0.89
CA HIS A 44 -0.90 6.18 0.56
C HIS A 44 -0.10 6.80 -0.58
N LEU A 45 -0.66 6.76 -1.78
CA LEU A 45 -0.06 7.36 -2.98
C LEU A 45 -0.45 8.84 -3.04
N MET A 46 0.47 9.71 -2.65
CA MET A 46 0.23 11.16 -2.53
C MET A 46 0.83 12.02 -3.66
N GLY A 47 1.68 11.44 -4.51
CA GLY A 47 2.30 12.16 -5.64
C GLY A 47 1.56 12.02 -6.96
N GLY A 48 1.85 12.87 -7.94
CA GLY A 48 1.25 12.86 -9.28
C GLY A 48 0.05 13.82 -9.43
N PRO A 49 -0.57 13.91 -10.62
CA PRO A 49 -1.56 14.95 -10.96
C PRO A 49 -2.98 14.69 -10.42
N GLY A 50 -3.17 13.64 -9.63
CA GLY A 50 -4.49 13.22 -9.12
C GLY A 50 -4.59 13.32 -7.59
N PRO A 51 -5.82 13.35 -7.05
CA PRO A 51 -6.02 13.31 -5.60
C PRO A 51 -5.39 12.06 -4.97
N PRO A 52 -5.12 12.08 -3.65
CA PRO A 52 -4.54 10.95 -2.95
C PRO A 52 -5.34 9.66 -3.13
N ARG A 53 -4.61 8.57 -3.38
CA ARG A 53 -5.15 7.22 -3.54
C ARG A 53 -4.56 6.30 -2.48
N ARG A 54 -5.40 5.47 -1.89
CA ARG A 54 -5.00 4.40 -0.96
C ARG A 54 -5.15 3.05 -1.62
N ILE A 55 -4.18 2.15 -1.42
CA ILE A 55 -4.23 0.76 -1.87
C ILE A 55 -4.06 -0.11 -0.63
N LYS A 56 -5.02 -0.99 -0.36
CA LYS A 56 -5.05 -1.89 0.79
C LYS A 56 -4.82 -3.33 0.35
N PHE A 57 -3.83 -3.95 0.99
CA PHE A 57 -3.51 -5.36 0.87
C PHE A 57 -3.89 -6.03 2.19
N ASP A 58 -4.78 -7.01 2.13
CA ASP A 58 -5.31 -7.74 3.28
C ASP A 58 -4.77 -9.17 3.30
N GLY A 59 -3.78 -9.41 4.16
CA GLY A 59 -3.09 -10.68 4.28
C GLY A 59 -4.00 -11.85 4.64
N SER A 60 -5.15 -11.61 5.28
CA SER A 60 -6.07 -12.67 5.70
C SER A 60 -6.74 -13.40 4.53
N ILE A 61 -6.87 -12.72 3.39
CA ILE A 61 -7.63 -13.21 2.23
C ILE A 61 -6.93 -13.04 0.89
N ILE A 62 -5.83 -12.28 0.81
CA ILE A 62 -5.16 -11.97 -0.46
C ILE A 62 -4.65 -13.22 -1.17
N THR A 63 -4.88 -13.27 -2.48
CA THR A 63 -4.42 -14.38 -3.35
C THR A 63 -3.80 -13.83 -4.63
N GLY A 64 -2.91 -14.59 -5.25
CA GLY A 64 -2.33 -14.22 -6.56
C GLY A 64 -1.29 -13.10 -6.50
N ILE A 65 -0.72 -12.82 -5.32
CA ILE A 65 0.44 -11.93 -5.18
C ILE A 65 1.72 -12.73 -5.45
N HIS A 66 2.59 -12.20 -6.31
CA HIS A 66 3.90 -12.78 -6.59
C HIS A 66 4.98 -12.06 -5.78
N ALA A 67 5.96 -12.83 -5.28
CA ALA A 67 7.09 -12.33 -4.48
C ALA A 67 8.16 -11.64 -5.33
N GLU A 68 7.75 -10.72 -6.19
CA GLU A 68 8.61 -10.08 -7.18
C GLU A 68 8.17 -8.62 -7.38
N GLU A 69 9.13 -7.68 -7.35
CA GLU A 69 8.85 -6.25 -7.30
C GLU A 69 8.05 -5.76 -8.53
N ARG A 70 8.42 -6.20 -9.73
CA ARG A 70 7.78 -5.78 -10.99
C ARG A 70 6.34 -6.28 -11.08
N SER A 71 6.03 -7.45 -10.52
CA SER A 71 4.68 -8.01 -10.47
C SER A 71 3.76 -7.12 -9.62
N ILE A 72 4.21 -6.72 -8.43
CA ILE A 72 3.47 -5.79 -7.56
C ILE A 72 3.38 -4.39 -8.22
N ALA A 73 4.45 -3.92 -8.86
CA ALA A 73 4.42 -2.67 -9.63
C ALA A 73 3.38 -2.72 -10.76
N GLY A 74 3.26 -3.85 -11.46
CA GLY A 74 2.26 -4.08 -12.49
C GLY A 74 0.83 -4.04 -11.95
N VAL A 75 0.61 -4.59 -10.76
CA VAL A 75 -0.68 -4.48 -10.03
C VAL A 75 -0.98 -3.03 -9.69
N ILE A 76 -0.06 -2.30 -9.04
CA ILE A 76 -0.24 -0.89 -8.70
C ILE A 76 -0.53 -0.06 -9.97
N LYS A 77 0.21 -0.31 -11.06
CA LYS A 77 0.00 0.34 -12.36
C LYS A 77 -1.44 0.15 -12.87
N LYS A 78 -1.97 -1.07 -12.79
CA LYS A 78 -3.36 -1.35 -13.20
C LYS A 78 -4.36 -0.59 -12.32
N ILE A 79 -4.14 -0.56 -10.99
CA ILE A 79 -5.04 0.13 -10.05
C ILE A 79 -5.06 1.64 -10.26
N ILE A 80 -3.92 2.28 -10.48
CA ILE A 80 -3.90 3.76 -10.64
C ILE A 80 -4.48 4.21 -11.99
N ALA A 81 -4.63 3.28 -12.94
CA ALA A 81 -5.28 3.50 -14.23
C ALA A 81 -6.82 3.41 -14.16
N THR A 82 -7.38 2.82 -13.09
CA THR A 82 -8.84 2.78 -12.89
C THR A 82 -9.35 4.07 -12.25
N PRO A 83 -10.66 4.38 -12.40
CA PRO A 83 -11.28 5.49 -11.70
C PRO A 83 -11.00 5.46 -10.19
N LEU A 84 -10.88 6.62 -9.56
CA LEU A 84 -10.68 6.70 -8.12
C LEU A 84 -12.03 6.55 -7.41
N PRO A 85 -12.21 5.57 -6.51
CA PRO A 85 -13.42 5.48 -5.69
C PRO A 85 -13.53 6.67 -4.72
N PRO A 86 -14.74 7.01 -4.26
CA PRO A 86 -14.92 8.02 -3.22
C PRO A 86 -14.17 7.67 -1.93
N ILE A 87 -13.86 8.70 -1.14
CA ILE A 87 -13.25 8.55 0.19
C ILE A 87 -14.16 7.71 1.08
N GLY A 88 -13.58 6.75 1.83
CA GLY A 88 -14.31 5.84 2.72
C GLY A 88 -14.93 4.62 2.01
N HIS A 89 -14.93 4.59 0.67
CA HIS A 89 -15.40 3.44 -0.09
C HIS A 89 -14.21 2.63 -0.63
N TRP A 90 -14.02 1.43 -0.08
CA TRP A 90 -13.05 0.46 -0.58
C TRP A 90 -13.64 -0.34 -1.73
N GLN A 91 -13.13 -0.13 -2.95
CA GLN A 91 -13.47 -0.95 -4.10
C GLN A 91 -12.47 -2.11 -4.21
N GLU A 92 -12.99 -3.34 -4.31
CA GLU A 92 -12.15 -4.52 -4.51
C GLU A 92 -11.63 -4.56 -5.97
N VAL A 93 -10.34 -4.83 -6.12
CA VAL A 93 -9.65 -5.02 -7.41
C VAL A 93 -9.48 -6.50 -7.70
N SER A 94 -9.11 -7.25 -6.66
CA SER A 94 -9.07 -8.70 -6.61
C SER A 94 -9.15 -9.13 -5.14
N ARG A 95 -9.34 -10.42 -4.87
CA ARG A 95 -9.46 -10.94 -3.51
C ARG A 95 -8.31 -10.45 -2.62
N GLY A 96 -8.65 -9.72 -1.55
CA GLY A 96 -7.71 -9.14 -0.58
C GLY A 96 -6.90 -7.94 -1.06
N LEU A 97 -7.25 -7.37 -2.21
CA LEU A 97 -6.64 -6.17 -2.78
C LEU A 97 -7.73 -5.17 -3.13
N SER A 98 -7.70 -4.01 -2.48
CA SER A 98 -8.71 -2.97 -2.67
C SER A 98 -8.07 -1.59 -2.74
N HIS A 99 -8.81 -0.61 -3.23
CA HIS A 99 -8.35 0.77 -3.29
C HIS A 99 -9.49 1.75 -2.94
N SER A 100 -9.11 2.95 -2.50
CA SER A 100 -10.04 4.01 -2.12
C SER A 100 -9.38 5.38 -2.34
N GLY A 101 -10.19 6.43 -2.44
CA GLY A 101 -9.70 7.79 -2.24
C GLY A 101 -9.25 8.05 -0.80
N GLY A 102 -8.56 9.16 -0.58
CA GLY A 102 -8.20 9.65 0.75
C GLY A 102 -6.70 9.62 1.04
N ALA A 103 -6.31 10.23 2.15
CA ALA A 103 -4.93 10.38 2.57
C ALA A 103 -4.68 9.70 3.92
N LEU A 104 -3.51 9.94 4.53
CA LEU A 104 -3.14 9.34 5.80
C LEU A 104 -4.17 9.62 6.91
N ASN A 105 -4.64 10.87 7.02
CA ASN A 105 -5.68 11.27 7.98
C ASN A 105 -6.97 10.43 7.83
N THR A 106 -7.39 10.14 6.61
CA THR A 106 -8.54 9.26 6.36
C THR A 106 -8.34 7.88 6.98
N THR A 107 -7.15 7.29 6.85
CA THR A 107 -6.84 6.00 7.47
C THR A 107 -6.78 6.11 8.99
N LEU A 108 -6.20 7.18 9.54
CA LEU A 108 -6.16 7.41 10.99
C LEU A 108 -7.56 7.54 11.60
N ASP A 109 -8.47 8.22 10.89
CA ASP A 109 -9.87 8.35 11.30
C ASP A 109 -10.62 7.02 11.21
N GLU A 110 -10.43 6.24 10.13
CA GLU A 110 -11.03 4.92 9.96
C GLU A 110 -10.55 3.92 11.04
N TRP A 111 -9.32 4.07 11.51
CA TRP A 111 -8.67 3.16 12.47
C TRP A 111 -8.64 3.74 13.89
N LYS A 112 -9.48 4.75 14.15
CA LYS A 112 -9.57 5.41 15.45
C LYS A 112 -9.87 4.39 16.55
N GLY A 113 -9.05 4.41 17.60
CA GLY A 113 -9.13 3.47 18.72
C GLY A 113 -8.13 2.31 18.64
N ALA A 114 -7.45 2.12 17.50
CA ALA A 114 -6.29 1.24 17.45
C ALA A 114 -5.06 1.91 18.08
N PRO A 115 -4.14 1.15 18.72
CA PRO A 115 -2.85 1.68 19.13
C PRO A 115 -2.10 2.28 17.93
N LEU A 116 -1.74 3.56 18.04
CA LEU A 116 -1.00 4.26 17.01
C LEU A 116 0.48 4.32 17.40
N VAL A 117 1.34 3.79 16.53
CA VAL A 117 2.78 3.83 16.69
C VAL A 117 3.39 4.54 15.48
N ALA A 118 4.13 5.63 15.72
CA ALA A 118 4.95 6.29 14.72
C ALA A 118 6.38 5.79 14.84
N LEU A 119 6.93 5.22 13.75
CA LEU A 119 8.33 4.81 13.70
C LEU A 119 9.20 6.05 13.47
N ASP A 120 9.89 6.49 14.51
CA ASP A 120 10.80 7.64 14.50
C ASP A 120 12.16 7.22 15.04
N ALA A 121 13.25 7.63 14.38
CA ALA A 121 14.61 7.30 14.79
C ALA A 121 14.99 7.88 16.17
N GLN A 122 14.28 8.92 16.62
CA GLN A 122 14.46 9.55 17.93
C GLN A 122 13.44 9.05 18.97
N ALA A 123 12.52 8.16 18.60
CA ALA A 123 11.56 7.60 19.54
C ALA A 123 12.20 6.53 20.46
N PRO A 124 11.62 6.31 21.66
CA PRO A 124 11.99 5.17 22.50
C PRO A 124 11.87 3.84 21.75
N ARG A 125 12.67 2.85 22.15
CA ARG A 125 12.58 1.48 21.60
C ARG A 125 11.19 0.91 21.83
N LEU A 126 10.66 0.20 20.84
CA LEU A 126 9.36 -0.47 20.92
C LEU A 126 9.37 -1.69 21.85
N TRP A 127 10.54 -2.25 22.12
CA TRP A 127 10.74 -3.35 23.06
C TRP A 127 11.88 -3.01 24.02
N GLN A 128 11.81 -3.59 25.21
CA GLN A 128 12.91 -3.65 26.17
C GLN A 128 13.48 -5.07 26.12
N GLU A 129 14.80 -5.20 26.29
CA GLU A 129 15.46 -6.50 26.51
C GLU A 129 15.27 -6.96 27.95
#